data_AF-C4XPQ6-F1
#
_entry.id   AF-C4XPQ6-F1
#
_cell.length_a   1.000
_cell.length_b   1.000
_cell.length_c   1.000
_cell.angle_alpha   90.00
_cell.angle_beta   90.00
_cell.angle_gamma   90.00
#
_symmetry.space_group_name_H-M   'P 1'
#
loop_
_entity.id
_entity.type
_entity.pdbx_description
1 polymer ?
#
loop_
_entity_poly.entity_id
_entity_poly.type
_entity_poly.pdbx_seq_one_letter_code
_entity_poly.pdbx_strand_id
1 'polypeptide(L)'
;MMRPAASFPGCAMRFAFVLVFAAIFLVPSFADRFAGAAAPVYYEPTIRDIVQKDCSRCHSGAMRNLMSYDAIKAYADSGMLSAMVGSMMRQFAGADAGTIISWADAGAMRRAPGAGARSQAQPGAQAATVAQTTAKVYYESTIRDIIQKDCARCHSGATRNLTDWDSVRAFVDNGMLAAMVQGPMRRFAGADADVILAWIDAGAPENPPRIGGAAAAFNQPTRGGQPRQPGQPGQPGRGGGGGQFACPPGAGGQVAPGDLTYTGTIEGLMAQDCLRCHLGPFRKMTTYEDVKMYVDNGLLKTLVEPGGPMHRFAGPDTRVFLAWIDAGAPR
;
A
#
# COMPACT_ATOMS: atom_id res chain seq x y z
N MET A 1 -20.89 -20.93 71.04
CA MET A 1 -19.53 -20.65 71.54
C MET A 1 -19.13 -19.26 71.04
N MET A 2 -19.32 -18.25 71.90
CA MET A 2 -18.92 -16.86 71.67
C MET A 2 -17.79 -16.56 72.65
N ARG A 3 -16.69 -15.95 72.18
CA ARG A 3 -15.70 -15.29 73.04
C ARG A 3 -15.23 -13.99 72.39
N PRO A 4 -14.86 -12.98 73.20
CA PRO A 4 -14.94 -11.57 72.85
C PRO A 4 -13.57 -10.90 72.66
N ALA A 5 -13.67 -9.60 72.36
CA ALA A 5 -12.63 -8.60 72.09
C ALA A 5 -11.42 -8.56 73.04
N ALA A 6 -10.30 -8.05 72.52
CA ALA A 6 -9.32 -7.31 73.31
C ALA A 6 -8.75 -6.13 72.51
N SER A 7 -8.90 -4.97 73.13
CA SER A 7 -8.51 -3.62 72.74
C SER A 7 -7.04 -3.31 73.07
N PHE A 8 -6.50 -2.35 72.33
CA PHE A 8 -5.19 -1.70 72.50
C PHE A 8 -4.96 -1.05 73.87
N PRO A 9 -3.69 -0.95 74.30
CA PRO A 9 -3.09 0.26 74.84
C PRO A 9 -2.07 0.81 73.81
N GLY A 10 -1.92 2.10 73.56
CA GLY A 10 -2.04 3.23 74.47
C GLY A 10 -0.67 3.84 74.73
N CYS A 11 -0.21 4.67 73.78
CA CYS A 11 0.65 5.86 73.89
C CYS A 11 1.98 5.91 74.67
N ALA A 12 2.92 6.60 74.00
CA ALA A 12 3.91 7.55 74.50
C ALA A 12 5.33 7.05 74.83
N MET A 13 6.28 7.34 73.93
CA MET A 13 7.46 8.19 74.22
C MET A 13 8.12 8.59 72.89
N ARG A 14 8.01 9.88 72.51
CA ARG A 14 9.05 10.93 72.65
C ARG A 14 10.16 10.79 71.60
N PHE A 15 10.12 11.63 70.56
CA PHE A 15 10.91 12.88 70.47
C PHE A 15 12.40 12.65 70.75
N ALA A 16 13.16 12.23 69.72
CA ALA A 16 14.58 12.54 69.57
C ALA A 16 15.16 11.88 68.30
N PHE A 17 14.71 12.18 67.08
CA PHE A 17 15.48 11.81 65.88
C PHE A 17 15.11 12.60 64.59
N VAL A 18 14.65 13.85 64.73
CA VAL A 18 14.23 14.68 63.57
C VAL A 18 15.33 15.62 63.06
N LEU A 19 16.51 15.68 63.71
CA LEU A 19 17.57 16.66 63.36
C LEU A 19 18.86 16.08 62.75
N VAL A 20 18.87 14.81 62.32
CA VAL A 20 20.03 14.25 61.58
C VAL A 20 19.65 13.74 60.17
N PHE A 21 18.37 13.60 59.83
CA PHE A 21 17.96 13.21 58.47
C PHE A 21 17.72 14.38 57.50
N ALA A 22 17.68 15.63 57.97
CA ALA A 22 17.44 16.79 57.11
C ALA A 22 18.66 17.23 56.26
N ALA A 23 19.84 16.63 56.47
CA ALA A 23 21.05 16.93 55.70
C ALA A 23 21.47 15.83 54.69
N ILE A 24 20.69 14.74 54.56
CA ILE A 24 20.97 13.64 53.62
C ILE A 24 20.08 13.72 52.36
N PHE A 25 19.01 14.53 52.36
CA PHE A 25 18.08 14.66 51.22
C PHE A 25 18.41 15.78 50.22
N LEU A 26 19.59 16.40 50.30
CA LEU A 26 20.08 17.36 49.29
C LEU A 26 21.27 16.82 48.48
N VAL A 27 21.56 15.52 48.57
CA VAL A 27 22.37 14.85 47.56
C VAL A 27 21.36 14.36 46.51
N PRO A 28 21.34 14.88 45.27
CA PRO A 28 20.56 14.27 44.20
C PRO A 28 20.93 12.79 44.20
N SER A 29 19.90 11.95 44.23
CA SER A 29 20.07 10.52 44.45
C SER A 29 21.14 10.00 43.51
N PHE A 30 22.02 9.10 43.99
CA PHE A 30 23.09 8.55 43.16
C PHE A 30 22.52 7.93 41.86
N ALA A 31 21.23 7.56 41.85
CA ALA A 31 20.48 7.15 40.66
C ALA A 31 20.33 8.26 39.59
N ASP A 32 20.10 9.52 39.98
CA ASP A 32 19.99 10.64 39.05
C ASP A 32 21.33 11.02 38.40
N ARG A 33 22.45 10.74 39.07
CA ARG A 33 23.80 11.01 38.55
C ARG A 33 24.29 10.01 37.51
N PHE A 34 23.65 8.84 37.41
CA PHE A 34 23.91 7.82 36.39
C PHE A 34 22.76 7.61 35.41
N ALA A 35 21.70 8.42 35.49
CA ALA A 35 20.77 8.62 34.38
C ALA A 35 21.49 9.42 33.27
N GLY A 36 22.57 8.85 32.72
CA GLY A 36 23.16 9.33 31.50
C GLY A 36 22.06 9.31 30.46
N ALA A 37 21.65 10.50 29.99
CA ALA A 37 20.65 10.62 28.95
C ALA A 37 21.05 9.67 27.81
N ALA A 38 20.25 8.62 27.61
CA ALA A 38 20.52 7.65 26.57
C ALA A 38 20.69 8.42 25.25
N ALA A 39 21.75 8.12 24.51
CA ALA A 39 22.04 8.82 23.28
C ALA A 39 20.79 8.81 22.38
N PRO A 40 20.41 9.94 21.76
CA PRO A 40 19.22 10.02 20.94
C PRO A 40 19.30 8.97 19.83
N VAL A 41 18.24 8.17 19.71
CA VAL A 41 18.08 7.20 18.62
C VAL A 41 17.56 7.96 17.41
N TYR A 42 18.18 7.74 16.25
CA TYR A 42 17.79 8.37 14.98
C TYR A 42 17.17 7.34 14.04
N TYR A 43 16.30 7.82 13.15
CA TYR A 43 15.67 6.94 12.18
C TYR A 43 16.70 6.25 11.28
N GLU A 44 17.64 7.01 10.71
CA GLU A 44 18.80 6.44 10.03
C GLU A 44 20.07 6.47 10.91
N PRO A 45 20.85 5.36 10.95
CA PRO A 45 20.60 4.06 10.33
C PRO A 45 19.71 3.13 11.18
N THR A 46 19.58 3.41 12.48
CA THR A 46 19.17 2.43 13.49
C THR A 46 17.75 1.91 13.31
N ILE A 47 16.75 2.81 13.27
CA ILE A 47 15.35 2.37 13.16
C ILE A 47 15.06 1.80 11.78
N ARG A 48 15.61 2.40 10.73
CA ARG A 48 15.46 1.88 9.36
C ARG A 48 15.95 0.44 9.26
N ASP A 49 17.11 0.13 9.84
CA ASP A 49 17.67 -1.22 9.77
C ASP A 49 16.85 -2.22 10.60
N ILE A 50 16.35 -1.82 11.79
CA ILE A 50 15.44 -2.66 12.60
C ILE A 50 14.15 -2.95 11.82
N VAL A 51 13.49 -1.92 11.29
CA VAL A 51 12.23 -2.09 10.56
C VAL A 51 12.47 -2.90 9.27
N GLN A 52 13.61 -2.70 8.60
CA GLN A 52 13.99 -3.47 7.41
C GLN A 52 14.20 -4.96 7.75
N LYS A 53 14.84 -5.25 8.87
CA LYS A 53 15.14 -6.62 9.32
C LYS A 53 13.87 -7.35 9.77
N ASP A 54 13.08 -6.71 10.62
CA ASP A 54 12.05 -7.39 11.41
C ASP A 54 10.62 -7.11 10.92
N CYS A 55 10.39 -6.00 10.22
CA CYS A 55 9.04 -5.57 9.83
C CYS A 55 8.80 -5.58 8.31
N SER A 56 9.85 -5.45 7.48
CA SER A 56 9.74 -5.31 6.02
C SER A 56 8.95 -6.43 5.34
N ARG A 57 8.97 -7.65 5.89
CA ARG A 57 8.22 -8.79 5.32
C ARG A 57 6.71 -8.57 5.28
N CYS A 58 6.17 -7.84 6.27
CA CYS A 58 4.74 -7.56 6.41
C CYS A 58 4.38 -6.10 6.13
N HIS A 59 5.37 -5.20 6.24
CA HIS A 59 5.21 -3.74 6.20
C HIS A 59 6.00 -3.04 5.07
N SER A 60 6.39 -3.79 4.03
CA SER A 60 6.93 -3.23 2.78
C SER A 60 5.86 -2.92 1.73
N GLY A 61 4.59 -3.31 1.99
CA GLY A 61 3.48 -3.08 1.07
C GLY A 61 2.88 -1.69 1.22
N ALA A 62 2.29 -1.16 0.14
CA ALA A 62 1.70 0.18 0.07
C ALA A 62 0.66 0.47 1.18
N MET A 63 -0.10 -0.54 1.64
CA MET A 63 -1.09 -0.38 2.70
C MET A 63 -0.51 -0.18 4.12
N ARG A 64 0.76 -0.54 4.35
CA ARG A 64 1.42 -0.45 5.68
C ARG A 64 2.92 -0.21 5.51
N ASN A 65 3.30 0.74 4.68
CA ASN A 65 4.70 1.02 4.39
C ASN A 65 5.36 1.64 5.62
N LEU A 66 6.10 0.86 6.41
CA LEU A 66 6.92 1.40 7.52
C LEU A 66 8.35 1.73 7.07
N MET A 67 8.64 1.60 5.77
CA MET A 67 9.99 1.71 5.21
C MET A 67 10.38 3.13 4.82
N SER A 68 9.42 4.05 4.73
CA SER A 68 9.74 5.47 4.64
C SER A 68 9.67 6.12 6.02
N TYR A 69 10.57 7.07 6.25
CA TYR A 69 10.56 7.88 7.48
C TYR A 69 9.18 8.49 7.74
N ASP A 70 8.58 9.14 6.73
CA ASP A 70 7.33 9.88 6.91
C ASP A 70 6.18 8.94 7.31
N ALA A 71 6.15 7.73 6.74
CA ALA A 71 5.11 6.77 7.08
C ALA A 71 5.32 6.19 8.48
N ILE A 72 6.53 5.76 8.87
CA ILE A 72 6.74 5.28 10.24
C ILE A 72 6.57 6.40 11.28
N LYS A 73 6.90 7.65 10.92
CA LYS A 73 6.70 8.83 11.77
C LYS A 73 5.23 9.09 12.03
N ALA A 74 4.36 8.99 11.01
CA ALA A 74 2.91 9.15 11.20
C ALA A 74 2.34 8.11 12.21
N TYR A 75 2.87 6.89 12.20
CA TYR A 75 2.50 5.86 13.17
C TYR A 75 3.07 6.16 14.58
N ALA A 76 4.27 6.74 14.66
CA ALA A 76 4.86 7.17 15.93
C ALA A 76 4.08 8.35 16.54
N ASP A 77 3.80 9.39 15.76
CA ASP A 77 3.11 10.60 16.20
C ASP A 77 1.67 10.35 16.66
N SER A 78 1.03 9.30 16.12
CA SER A 78 -0.31 8.87 16.57
C SER A 78 -0.29 8.02 17.86
N GLY A 79 0.88 7.71 18.41
CA GLY A 79 1.06 6.80 19.54
C GLY A 79 0.79 5.32 19.19
N MET A 80 0.35 5.04 17.96
CA MET A 80 -0.04 3.71 17.52
C MET A 80 1.17 2.78 17.39
N LEU A 81 2.34 3.31 16.99
CA LEU A 81 3.58 2.53 16.90
C LEU A 81 4.01 2.01 18.28
N SER A 82 4.05 2.88 19.29
CA SER A 82 4.42 2.49 20.66
C SER A 82 3.42 1.48 21.25
N ALA A 83 2.13 1.66 21.00
CA ALA A 83 1.09 0.72 21.45
C ALA A 83 1.18 -0.65 20.76
N MET A 84 1.38 -0.69 19.44
CA MET A 84 1.50 -1.92 18.66
C MET A 84 2.80 -2.68 18.96
N VAL A 85 3.92 -1.97 19.06
CA VAL A 85 5.23 -2.55 19.38
C VAL A 85 5.31 -2.99 20.84
N GLY A 86 4.69 -2.24 21.74
CA GLY A 86 4.62 -2.57 23.16
C GLY A 86 3.79 -3.82 23.48
N SER A 87 2.81 -4.15 22.64
CA SER A 87 1.89 -5.28 22.85
C SER A 87 2.14 -6.43 21.85
N MET A 88 1.57 -6.31 20.66
CA MET A 88 1.46 -7.37 19.66
C MET A 88 2.78 -7.65 18.93
N MET A 89 3.61 -6.63 18.68
CA MET A 89 4.86 -6.80 17.94
C MET A 89 6.07 -7.08 18.83
N ARG A 90 5.92 -7.10 20.16
CA ARG A 90 7.04 -7.42 21.08
C ARG A 90 7.61 -8.83 20.83
N GLN A 91 6.76 -9.78 20.44
CA GLN A 91 7.20 -11.14 20.06
C GLN A 91 7.98 -11.17 18.73
N PHE A 92 7.76 -10.20 17.84
CA PHE A 92 8.34 -10.17 16.49
C PHE A 92 9.58 -9.26 16.41
N ALA A 93 9.55 -8.08 17.03
CA ALA A 93 10.68 -7.16 17.11
C ALA A 93 11.72 -7.59 18.16
N GLY A 94 11.36 -8.50 19.08
CA GLY A 94 12.29 -9.06 20.06
C GLY A 94 13.00 -7.98 20.89
N ALA A 95 14.33 -8.05 20.95
CA ALA A 95 15.15 -7.10 21.68
C ALA A 95 15.08 -5.66 21.13
N ASP A 96 14.71 -5.50 19.86
CA ASP A 96 14.69 -4.21 19.17
C ASP A 96 13.40 -3.40 19.43
N ALA A 97 12.40 -4.01 20.08
CA ALA A 97 11.13 -3.37 20.41
C ALA A 97 11.30 -2.11 21.28
N GLY A 98 12.21 -2.15 22.27
CA GLY A 98 12.49 -1.01 23.14
C GLY A 98 13.12 0.16 22.39
N THR A 99 13.94 -0.12 21.37
CA THR A 99 14.59 0.89 20.52
C THR A 99 13.57 1.60 19.63
N ILE A 100 12.59 0.89 19.07
CA ILE A 100 11.51 1.51 18.28
C ILE A 100 10.60 2.38 19.16
N ILE A 101 10.21 1.89 20.34
CA ILE A 101 9.34 2.63 21.27
C ILE A 101 10.03 3.90 21.75
N SER A 102 11.29 3.81 22.20
CA SER A 102 12.04 4.97 22.67
C SER A 102 12.25 6.03 21.56
N TRP A 103 12.47 5.61 20.32
CA TRP A 103 12.53 6.55 19.18
C TRP A 103 11.18 7.21 18.90
N ALA A 104 10.09 6.45 18.94
CA ALA A 104 8.74 6.98 18.72
C ALA A 104 8.37 8.01 19.81
N ASP A 105 8.61 7.67 21.09
CA ASP A 105 8.28 8.52 22.24
C ASP A 105 9.18 9.76 22.31
N ALA A 106 10.41 9.70 21.77
CA ALA A 106 11.33 10.83 21.65
C ALA A 106 11.03 11.78 20.48
N GLY A 107 9.88 11.62 19.81
CA GLY A 107 9.44 12.49 18.71
C GLY A 107 9.92 12.08 17.32
N ALA A 108 10.37 10.83 17.16
CA ALA A 108 10.70 10.20 15.88
C ALA A 108 11.71 11.01 15.04
N MET A 109 12.89 11.30 15.58
CA MET A 109 13.92 12.11 14.91
C MET A 109 14.45 11.45 13.62
N ARG A 110 14.55 12.24 12.54
CA ARG A 110 14.94 11.76 11.19
C ARG A 110 16.42 11.39 11.08
N ARG A 111 17.32 12.29 11.49
CA ARG A 111 18.77 12.12 11.28
C ARG A 111 19.60 12.69 12.41
N ALA A 112 20.76 12.07 12.64
CA ALA A 112 21.78 12.63 13.50
C ALA A 112 22.28 13.98 12.95
N PRO A 113 22.50 15.00 13.80
CA PRO A 113 23.19 16.22 13.40
C PRO A 113 24.52 15.85 12.72
N GLY A 114 24.71 16.26 11.47
CA GLY A 114 25.95 16.00 10.71
C GLY A 114 25.93 14.84 9.71
N ALA A 115 24.85 14.07 9.57
CA ALA A 115 24.76 12.94 8.61
C ALA A 115 24.56 13.35 7.13
N GLY A 116 24.68 14.63 6.79
CA GLY A 116 24.40 15.17 5.46
C GLY A 116 25.61 15.21 4.54
N ALA A 117 26.14 14.06 4.10
CA ALA A 117 27.07 13.99 2.96
C ALA A 117 27.28 12.55 2.45
N ARG A 118 26.27 11.95 1.81
CA ARG A 118 26.46 10.98 0.71
C ARG A 118 25.11 10.55 0.13
N SER A 119 25.02 10.69 -1.18
CA SER A 119 24.01 10.13 -2.08
C SER A 119 22.63 10.82 -2.14
N GLN A 120 22.61 11.98 -2.79
CA GLN A 120 21.52 12.34 -3.70
C GLN A 120 22.12 12.34 -5.12
N ALA A 121 22.12 11.19 -5.77
CA ALA A 121 22.22 11.14 -7.23
C ALA A 121 20.80 11.27 -7.78
N GLN A 122 20.58 12.30 -8.60
CA GLN A 122 19.30 12.72 -9.17
C GLN A 122 18.62 11.61 -9.99
N PRO A 123 17.28 11.44 -9.89
CA PRO A 123 16.48 10.75 -10.88
C PRO A 123 16.15 11.74 -12.01
N GLY A 124 17.02 11.86 -13.01
CA GLY A 124 16.86 12.86 -14.09
C GLY A 124 17.21 12.38 -15.50
N ALA A 125 17.54 11.10 -15.71
CA ALA A 125 18.08 10.65 -17.00
C ALA A 125 17.55 9.27 -17.47
N GLN A 126 16.29 8.94 -17.18
CA GLN A 126 15.66 7.70 -17.70
C GLN A 126 14.28 7.92 -18.32
N ALA A 127 13.98 9.15 -18.74
CA ALA A 127 12.87 9.46 -19.63
C ALA A 127 13.44 9.75 -21.03
N ALA A 128 14.12 8.77 -21.63
CA ALA A 128 14.58 8.84 -23.01
C ALA A 128 14.30 7.50 -23.69
N THR A 129 13.21 7.48 -24.46
CA THR A 129 13.07 6.71 -25.71
C THR A 129 13.09 5.18 -25.58
N VAL A 130 11.99 4.60 -25.05
CA VAL A 130 11.62 3.23 -25.42
C VAL A 130 10.87 3.28 -26.75
N ALA A 131 11.62 3.46 -27.84
CA ALA A 131 11.16 2.95 -29.12
C ALA A 131 11.20 1.42 -29.02
N GLN A 132 10.03 0.81 -28.87
CA GLN A 132 9.85 -0.63 -28.79
C GLN A 132 10.38 -1.30 -30.08
N THR A 133 11.65 -1.68 -30.10
CA THR A 133 11.97 -2.98 -30.66
C THR A 133 11.34 -3.98 -29.70
N THR A 134 10.18 -4.52 -30.05
CA THR A 134 9.56 -5.68 -29.41
C THR A 134 10.48 -6.89 -29.64
N ALA A 135 11.63 -6.88 -28.96
CA ALA A 135 12.42 -8.07 -28.79
C ALA A 135 11.46 -9.13 -28.23
N LYS A 136 11.28 -10.21 -29.00
CA LYS A 136 10.41 -11.30 -28.58
C LYS A 136 10.91 -11.80 -27.24
N VAL A 137 10.07 -11.68 -26.21
CA VAL A 137 10.35 -12.21 -24.88
C VAL A 137 10.06 -13.71 -24.94
N TYR A 138 11.01 -14.52 -24.48
CA TYR A 138 10.90 -15.98 -24.43
C TYR A 138 11.03 -16.47 -22.99
N TYR A 139 10.53 -17.68 -22.73
CA TYR A 139 10.58 -18.25 -21.39
C TYR A 139 12.01 -18.49 -20.94
N GLU A 140 12.78 -19.27 -21.71
CA GLU A 140 14.11 -19.73 -21.28
C GLU A 140 15.11 -18.58 -21.08
N SER A 141 15.03 -17.53 -21.90
CA SER A 141 16.02 -16.44 -21.90
C SER A 141 15.70 -15.28 -20.97
N THR A 142 14.47 -15.17 -20.48
CA THR A 142 14.02 -13.95 -19.80
C THR A 142 13.08 -14.25 -18.65
N ILE A 143 11.97 -14.93 -18.92
CA ILE A 143 10.95 -15.17 -17.89
C ILE A 143 11.47 -16.12 -16.81
N ARG A 144 12.21 -17.15 -17.20
CA ARG A 144 12.81 -18.10 -16.27
C ARG A 144 13.77 -17.40 -15.30
N ASP A 145 14.57 -16.45 -15.77
CA ASP A 145 15.50 -15.70 -14.92
C ASP A 145 14.76 -14.80 -13.92
N ILE A 146 13.71 -14.11 -14.36
CA ILE A 146 12.85 -13.32 -13.48
C ILE A 146 12.21 -14.22 -12.41
N ILE A 147 11.69 -15.39 -12.81
CA ILE A 147 11.11 -16.34 -11.86
C ILE A 147 12.16 -16.84 -10.87
N GLN A 148 13.33 -17.26 -11.34
CA GLN A 148 14.43 -17.74 -10.48
C GLN A 148 14.83 -16.68 -9.45
N LYS A 149 14.93 -15.43 -9.89
CA LYS A 149 15.35 -14.30 -9.04
C LYS A 149 14.30 -13.91 -8.02
N ASP A 150 13.04 -13.75 -8.45
CA ASP A 150 12.04 -13.02 -7.66
C ASP A 150 10.91 -13.92 -7.12
N CYS A 151 10.69 -15.11 -7.69
CA CYS A 151 9.53 -15.95 -7.38
C CYS A 151 9.89 -17.34 -6.83
N ALA A 152 10.97 -17.96 -7.32
CA ALA A 152 11.33 -19.36 -7.10
C ALA A 152 11.53 -19.71 -5.62
N ARG A 153 11.95 -18.74 -4.80
CA ARG A 153 12.10 -18.94 -3.34
C ARG A 153 10.81 -19.43 -2.68
N CYS A 154 9.66 -18.93 -3.12
CA CYS A 154 8.34 -19.29 -2.59
C CYS A 154 7.59 -20.27 -3.50
N HIS A 155 8.02 -20.37 -4.77
CA HIS A 155 7.34 -21.10 -5.83
C HIS A 155 8.19 -22.21 -6.46
N SER A 156 9.00 -22.90 -5.65
CA SER A 156 9.77 -24.09 -6.07
C SER A 156 9.23 -25.40 -5.49
N GLY A 157 8.16 -25.34 -4.68
CA GLY A 157 7.54 -26.52 -4.07
C GLY A 157 6.53 -27.21 -4.98
N ALA A 158 6.28 -28.50 -4.72
CA ALA A 158 5.39 -29.35 -5.53
C ALA A 158 3.98 -28.77 -5.78
N THR A 159 3.43 -28.02 -4.84
CA THR A 159 2.07 -27.47 -4.95
C THR A 159 2.00 -26.14 -5.70
N ARG A 160 3.11 -25.41 -5.81
CA ARG A 160 3.15 -24.05 -6.37
C ARG A 160 4.44 -23.83 -7.15
N ASN A 161 4.74 -24.74 -8.06
CA ASN A 161 5.97 -24.69 -8.82
C ASN A 161 5.84 -23.67 -9.97
N LEU A 162 6.79 -22.74 -10.07
CA LEU A 162 6.97 -21.84 -11.21
C LEU A 162 8.37 -22.02 -11.84
N THR A 163 9.18 -22.96 -11.35
CA THR A 163 10.59 -23.07 -11.74
C THR A 163 10.83 -23.86 -13.03
N ASP A 164 9.80 -24.52 -13.55
CA ASP A 164 9.83 -25.23 -14.84
C ASP A 164 8.74 -24.74 -15.79
N TRP A 165 8.97 -25.04 -17.06
CA TRP A 165 8.15 -24.59 -18.18
C TRP A 165 6.69 -25.03 -18.05
N ASP A 166 6.47 -26.33 -17.81
CA ASP A 166 5.13 -26.93 -17.86
C ASP A 166 4.25 -26.36 -16.75
N SER A 167 4.82 -26.16 -15.56
CA SER A 167 4.10 -25.56 -14.44
C SER A 167 3.73 -24.11 -14.72
N VAL A 168 4.67 -23.28 -15.20
CA VAL A 168 4.40 -21.87 -15.54
C VAL A 168 3.37 -21.77 -16.66
N ARG A 169 3.48 -22.63 -17.68
CA ARG A 169 2.54 -22.69 -18.79
C ARG A 169 1.13 -22.98 -18.31
N ALA A 170 0.95 -23.92 -17.37
CA ALA A 170 -0.36 -24.19 -16.77
C ALA A 170 -0.98 -22.97 -16.07
N PHE A 171 -0.17 -22.14 -15.37
CA PHE A 171 -0.64 -20.88 -14.76
C PHE A 171 -0.95 -19.78 -15.79
N VAL A 172 -0.30 -19.80 -16.95
CA VAL A 172 -0.63 -18.91 -18.06
C VAL A 172 -1.94 -19.32 -18.70
N ASP A 173 -2.07 -20.60 -19.07
CA ASP A 173 -3.24 -21.12 -19.79
C ASP A 173 -4.54 -21.01 -18.98
N ASN A 174 -4.47 -21.04 -17.64
CA ASN A 174 -5.64 -20.80 -16.78
C ASN A 174 -5.85 -19.32 -16.39
N GLY A 175 -5.03 -18.40 -16.92
CA GLY A 175 -5.12 -16.96 -16.67
C GLY A 175 -4.70 -16.51 -15.26
N MET A 176 -4.26 -17.43 -14.40
CA MET A 176 -3.94 -17.11 -13.01
C MET A 176 -2.63 -16.32 -12.89
N LEU A 177 -1.63 -16.60 -13.74
CA LEU A 177 -0.38 -15.82 -13.74
C LEU A 177 -0.66 -14.35 -14.07
N ALA A 178 -1.42 -14.09 -15.13
CA ALA A 178 -1.85 -12.74 -15.51
C ALA A 178 -2.59 -12.05 -14.37
N ALA A 179 -3.57 -12.70 -13.73
CA ALA A 179 -4.30 -12.13 -12.60
C ALA A 179 -3.39 -11.81 -11.39
N MET A 180 -2.42 -12.68 -11.10
CA MET A 180 -1.47 -12.51 -10.00
C MET A 180 -0.47 -11.37 -10.23
N VAL A 181 -0.10 -11.11 -11.49
CA VAL A 181 0.86 -10.04 -11.84
C VAL A 181 0.16 -8.74 -12.24
N GLN A 182 -1.09 -8.75 -12.73
CA GLN A 182 -1.75 -7.56 -13.25
C GLN A 182 -2.43 -6.69 -12.19
N GLY A 183 -3.00 -7.28 -11.14
CA GLY A 183 -3.80 -6.52 -10.17
C GLY A 183 -5.19 -7.09 -10.03
N PRO A 184 -5.79 -7.09 -8.83
CA PRO A 184 -7.19 -7.48 -8.70
C PRO A 184 -8.13 -6.53 -9.45
N MET A 185 -7.79 -5.23 -9.55
CA MET A 185 -8.68 -4.23 -10.17
C MET A 185 -8.23 -3.70 -11.52
N ARG A 186 -6.95 -3.76 -11.87
CA ARG A 186 -6.48 -3.32 -13.20
C ARG A 186 -7.17 -4.03 -14.36
N ARG A 187 -7.54 -5.30 -14.21
CA ARG A 187 -8.33 -6.03 -15.22
C ARG A 187 -9.74 -5.48 -15.43
N PHE A 188 -10.32 -4.85 -14.40
CA PHE A 188 -11.66 -4.26 -14.47
C PHE A 188 -11.59 -2.83 -15.01
N ALA A 189 -10.58 -2.07 -14.58
CA ALA A 189 -10.29 -0.75 -15.14
C ALA A 189 -9.80 -0.82 -16.61
N GLY A 190 -9.22 -1.94 -17.04
CA GLY A 190 -8.83 -2.15 -18.44
C GLY A 190 -7.90 -1.05 -18.96
N ALA A 191 -8.30 -0.42 -20.08
CA ALA A 191 -7.59 0.70 -20.69
C ALA A 191 -7.68 1.99 -19.85
N ASP A 192 -8.71 2.11 -19.00
CA ASP A 192 -8.97 3.29 -18.17
C ASP A 192 -8.07 3.33 -16.92
N ALA A 193 -7.35 2.24 -16.62
CA ALA A 193 -6.41 2.17 -15.50
C ALA A 193 -5.35 3.28 -15.57
N ASP A 194 -4.79 3.53 -16.76
CA ASP A 194 -3.73 4.54 -16.93
C ASP A 194 -4.27 5.97 -16.77
N VAL A 195 -5.54 6.21 -17.13
CA VAL A 195 -6.24 7.48 -16.90
C VAL A 195 -6.48 7.71 -15.40
N ILE A 196 -6.90 6.67 -14.68
CA ILE A 196 -7.08 6.73 -13.22
C ILE A 196 -5.74 7.00 -12.53
N LEU A 197 -4.65 6.34 -12.95
CA LEU A 197 -3.31 6.57 -12.40
C LEU A 197 -2.82 8.00 -12.65
N ALA A 198 -2.98 8.52 -13.86
CA ALA A 198 -2.62 9.89 -14.19
C ALA A 198 -3.38 10.92 -13.35
N TRP A 199 -4.68 10.70 -13.11
CA TRP A 199 -5.49 11.54 -12.22
C TRP A 199 -5.01 11.47 -10.76
N ILE A 200 -4.65 10.28 -10.26
CA ILE A 200 -4.09 10.12 -8.92
C ILE A 200 -2.77 10.89 -8.80
N ASP A 201 -1.88 10.75 -9.78
CA ASP A 201 -0.57 11.43 -9.80
C ASP A 201 -0.71 12.96 -9.91
N ALA A 202 -1.81 13.47 -10.48
CA ALA A 202 -2.17 14.88 -10.50
C ALA A 202 -2.76 15.39 -9.16
N GLY A 203 -2.82 14.56 -8.12
CA GLY A 203 -3.36 14.90 -6.80
C GLY A 203 -4.86 14.67 -6.66
N ALA A 204 -5.47 13.92 -7.59
CA ALA A 204 -6.89 13.60 -7.62
C ALA A 204 -7.84 14.81 -7.47
N PRO A 205 -7.72 15.83 -8.34
CA PRO A 205 -8.59 17.01 -8.29
C PRO A 205 -10.06 16.63 -8.52
N GLU A 206 -10.96 17.18 -7.71
CA GLU A 206 -12.41 16.93 -7.79
C GLU A 206 -13.05 17.64 -8.99
N ASN A 207 -12.76 18.94 -9.09
CA ASN A 207 -13.38 19.86 -10.04
C ASN A 207 -12.33 20.31 -11.05
N PRO A 208 -12.72 20.58 -12.32
CA PRO A 208 -11.83 21.28 -13.24
C PRO A 208 -11.27 22.51 -12.53
N PRO A 209 -9.96 22.80 -12.69
CA PRO A 209 -9.45 24.12 -12.32
C PRO A 209 -10.41 25.12 -12.97
N ARG A 210 -11.11 25.93 -12.16
CA ARG A 210 -11.96 27.00 -12.68
C ARG A 210 -11.05 28.04 -13.32
N ILE A 211 -10.54 27.75 -14.50
CA ILE A 211 -9.95 28.72 -15.40
C ILE A 211 -11.16 29.30 -16.13
N GLY A 212 -11.49 30.55 -15.84
CA GLY A 212 -12.76 31.19 -16.19
C GLY A 212 -13.10 31.18 -17.69
N GLY A 213 -13.68 30.09 -18.17
CA GLY A 213 -14.26 29.93 -19.49
C GLY A 213 -15.49 29.04 -19.39
N ALA A 214 -16.57 29.45 -20.03
CA ALA A 214 -17.87 28.78 -19.97
C ALA A 214 -17.77 27.26 -20.21
N ALA A 215 -18.44 26.49 -19.36
CA ALA A 215 -18.51 25.04 -19.44
C ALA A 215 -18.99 24.61 -20.85
N ALA A 216 -18.09 24.04 -21.65
CA ALA A 216 -18.50 23.20 -22.76
C ALA A 216 -19.13 21.96 -22.14
N ALA A 217 -20.44 21.82 -22.28
CA ALA A 217 -21.16 20.62 -21.89
C ALA A 217 -20.51 19.42 -22.59
N PHE A 218 -19.89 18.54 -21.80
CA PHE A 218 -19.50 17.22 -22.26
C PHE A 218 -20.81 16.49 -22.59
N ASN A 219 -21.17 16.47 -23.87
CA ASN A 219 -22.23 15.60 -24.37
C ASN A 219 -21.78 14.17 -24.09
N GLN A 220 -22.33 13.57 -23.04
CA GLN A 220 -22.39 12.12 -22.94
C GLN A 220 -22.88 11.61 -24.30
N PRO A 221 -22.26 10.58 -24.89
CA PRO A 221 -22.88 9.91 -26.02
C PRO A 221 -24.20 9.36 -25.50
N THR A 222 -25.30 10.04 -25.85
CA THR A 222 -26.64 9.53 -25.69
C THR A 222 -26.61 8.16 -26.35
N ARG A 223 -26.61 7.12 -25.51
CA ARG A 223 -26.69 5.74 -25.94
C ARG A 223 -27.97 5.67 -26.75
N GLY A 224 -27.84 5.71 -28.08
CA GLY A 224 -28.95 5.77 -29.00
C GLY A 224 -29.83 4.57 -28.73
N GLY A 225 -30.92 4.80 -28.00
CA GLY A 225 -32.03 3.88 -27.94
C GLY A 225 -32.58 3.83 -29.35
N GLN A 226 -32.16 2.83 -30.13
CA GLN A 226 -32.89 2.48 -31.32
C GLN A 226 -34.34 2.24 -30.89
N PRO A 227 -35.33 2.96 -31.46
CA PRO A 227 -36.72 2.59 -31.25
C PRO A 227 -36.89 1.15 -31.72
N ARG A 228 -37.39 0.29 -30.83
CA ARG A 228 -37.77 -1.08 -31.18
C ARG A 228 -38.72 -1.03 -32.36
N GLN A 229 -38.29 -1.54 -33.51
CA GLN A 229 -39.20 -1.85 -34.61
C GLN A 229 -40.21 -2.91 -34.14
N PRO A 230 -41.52 -2.65 -34.20
CA PRO A 230 -42.52 -3.68 -34.01
C PRO A 230 -42.54 -4.58 -35.25
N GLY A 231 -42.15 -5.85 -35.13
CA GLY A 231 -42.44 -6.83 -36.19
C GLY A 231 -41.46 -7.95 -36.50
N GLN A 232 -40.49 -8.32 -35.64
CA GLN A 232 -39.68 -9.52 -35.90
C GLN A 232 -40.18 -10.75 -35.12
N PRO A 233 -40.75 -11.77 -35.80
CA PRO A 233 -41.06 -13.05 -35.18
C PRO A 233 -39.85 -14.01 -35.21
N GLY A 234 -39.54 -14.57 -34.05
CA GLY A 234 -38.95 -15.92 -33.91
C GLY A 234 -37.44 -16.06 -34.08
N GLN A 235 -36.70 -16.02 -32.96
CA GLN A 235 -35.50 -16.85 -32.82
C GLN A 235 -35.55 -17.63 -31.50
N PRO A 236 -35.52 -18.97 -31.53
CA PRO A 236 -35.52 -19.80 -30.33
C PRO A 236 -34.15 -19.76 -29.65
N GLY A 237 -34.20 -19.59 -28.33
CA GLY A 237 -33.04 -19.39 -27.46
C GLY A 237 -32.10 -20.58 -27.40
N ARG A 238 -30.80 -20.28 -27.47
CA ARG A 238 -29.71 -21.19 -27.12
C ARG A 238 -29.07 -20.66 -25.85
N GLY A 239 -29.26 -21.41 -24.76
CA GLY A 239 -28.74 -21.07 -23.44
C GLY A 239 -27.26 -21.43 -23.25
N GLY A 240 -26.71 -20.87 -22.17
CA GLY A 240 -25.62 -21.47 -21.40
C GLY A 240 -24.20 -21.25 -21.92
N GLY A 241 -23.51 -20.26 -21.35
CA GLY A 241 -22.05 -20.16 -21.44
C GLY A 241 -21.55 -18.94 -20.68
N GLY A 242 -20.74 -19.16 -19.63
CA GLY A 242 -20.17 -18.11 -18.78
C GLY A 242 -19.32 -17.14 -19.61
N GLY A 243 -19.92 -16.02 -20.01
CA GLY A 243 -19.23 -14.96 -20.73
C GLY A 243 -18.33 -14.20 -19.78
N GLN A 244 -17.03 -14.21 -20.07
CA GLN A 244 -16.14 -13.16 -19.62
C GLN A 244 -16.72 -11.84 -20.12
N PHE A 245 -17.29 -11.05 -19.20
CA PHE A 245 -17.81 -9.72 -19.51
C PHE A 245 -16.63 -8.78 -19.69
N ALA A 246 -16.00 -8.83 -20.86
CA ALA A 246 -15.12 -7.76 -21.30
C ALA A 246 -16.01 -6.53 -21.57
N CYS A 247 -15.84 -5.47 -20.78
CA CYS A 247 -16.41 -4.18 -21.11
C CYS A 247 -15.84 -3.72 -22.45
N PRO A 248 -16.67 -3.11 -23.35
CA PRO A 248 -16.14 -2.53 -24.57
C PRO A 248 -15.08 -1.48 -24.21
N PRO A 249 -13.94 -1.42 -24.92
CA PRO A 249 -12.90 -0.44 -24.62
C PRO A 249 -13.49 0.97 -24.71
N GLY A 250 -13.35 1.73 -23.62
CA GLY A 250 -13.67 3.15 -23.59
C GLY A 250 -12.90 3.89 -24.69
N ALA A 251 -13.51 4.92 -25.27
CA ALA A 251 -12.91 5.73 -26.31
C ALA A 251 -11.65 6.42 -25.77
N GLY A 252 -10.48 5.79 -25.99
CA GLY A 252 -9.16 6.22 -25.52
C GLY A 252 -8.62 7.48 -26.21
N GLY A 253 -9.42 8.56 -26.25
CA GLY A 253 -8.90 9.88 -26.56
C GLY A 253 -7.86 10.27 -25.50
N GLN A 254 -6.66 10.68 -25.93
CA GLN A 254 -5.64 11.21 -25.03
C GLN A 254 -6.17 12.49 -24.36
N VAL A 255 -6.63 12.38 -23.12
CA VAL A 255 -6.97 13.54 -22.28
C VAL A 255 -5.67 14.12 -21.73
N ALA A 256 -5.48 15.44 -21.83
CA ALA A 256 -4.29 16.08 -21.28
C ALA A 256 -4.27 15.91 -19.74
N PRO A 257 -3.10 15.67 -19.11
CA PRO A 257 -3.02 15.41 -17.67
C PRO A 257 -3.65 16.49 -16.77
N GLY A 258 -3.70 17.75 -17.22
CA GLY A 258 -4.30 18.87 -16.48
C GLY A 258 -5.83 18.93 -16.54
N ASP A 259 -6.46 18.17 -17.43
CA ASP A 259 -7.92 18.15 -17.62
C ASP A 259 -8.58 16.98 -16.88
N LEU A 260 -7.77 16.07 -16.32
CA LEU A 260 -8.24 14.92 -15.56
C LEU A 260 -8.78 15.37 -14.22
N THR A 261 -10.10 15.35 -14.07
CA THR A 261 -10.79 15.67 -12.81
C THR A 261 -11.84 14.62 -12.47
N TYR A 262 -12.26 14.59 -11.21
CA TYR A 262 -13.26 13.62 -10.77
C TYR A 262 -14.57 13.78 -11.56
N THR A 263 -15.18 14.94 -11.45
CA THR A 263 -16.48 15.26 -12.11
C THR A 263 -16.39 15.28 -13.63
N GLY A 264 -15.22 15.63 -14.20
CA GLY A 264 -15.05 15.72 -15.65
C GLY A 264 -14.74 14.39 -16.34
N THR A 265 -14.08 13.46 -15.66
CA THR A 265 -13.55 12.23 -16.32
C THR A 265 -13.73 11.00 -15.44
N ILE A 266 -13.23 11.03 -14.21
CA ILE A 266 -13.10 9.81 -13.40
C ILE A 266 -14.44 9.28 -12.92
N GLU A 267 -15.43 10.14 -12.65
CA GLU A 267 -16.76 9.71 -12.25
C GLU A 267 -17.39 8.76 -13.28
N GLY A 268 -17.25 9.09 -14.58
CA GLY A 268 -17.71 8.23 -15.67
C GLY A 268 -17.00 6.87 -15.70
N LEU A 269 -15.67 6.87 -15.51
CA LEU A 269 -14.87 5.65 -15.45
C LEU A 269 -15.24 4.78 -14.24
N MET A 270 -15.40 5.38 -13.07
CA MET A 270 -15.83 4.68 -11.87
C MET A 270 -17.22 4.07 -12.06
N ALA A 271 -18.15 4.82 -12.65
CA ALA A 271 -19.50 4.33 -12.93
C ALA A 271 -19.51 3.15 -13.90
N GLN A 272 -18.66 3.19 -14.93
CA GLN A 272 -18.56 2.15 -15.94
C GLN A 272 -17.93 0.86 -15.40
N ASP A 273 -16.79 0.97 -14.72
CA ASP A 273 -15.93 -0.18 -14.47
C ASP A 273 -15.97 -0.69 -13.02
N CYS A 274 -16.29 0.20 -12.07
CA CYS A 274 -16.13 -0.07 -10.65
C CYS A 274 -17.48 -0.15 -9.91
N LEU A 275 -18.40 0.78 -10.17
CA LEU A 275 -19.62 0.92 -9.37
C LEU A 275 -20.52 -0.30 -9.42
N ARG A 276 -20.51 -1.09 -10.51
CA ARG A 276 -21.29 -2.33 -10.58
C ARG A 276 -21.08 -3.26 -9.37
N CYS A 277 -19.89 -3.26 -8.78
CA CYS A 277 -19.57 -4.04 -7.57
C CYS A 277 -19.42 -3.18 -6.30
N HIS A 278 -19.33 -1.85 -6.43
CA HIS A 278 -19.01 -0.90 -5.36
C HIS A 278 -20.16 0.06 -4.99
N LEU A 279 -21.40 -0.29 -5.36
CA LEU A 279 -22.63 0.44 -4.97
C LEU A 279 -23.12 0.12 -3.54
N GLY A 280 -22.61 -0.97 -2.94
CA GLY A 280 -23.05 -1.42 -1.61
C GLY A 280 -22.48 -0.59 -0.45
N PRO A 281 -22.98 -0.81 0.78
CA PRO A 281 -22.46 -0.14 1.99
C PRO A 281 -21.01 -0.53 2.31
N PHE A 282 -20.54 -1.66 1.78
CA PHE A 282 -19.16 -2.10 1.89
C PHE A 282 -18.38 -1.66 0.67
N ARG A 283 -17.28 -0.94 0.90
CA ARG A 283 -16.38 -0.44 -0.15
C ARG A 283 -17.08 0.48 -1.14
N LYS A 284 -17.90 1.38 -0.60
CA LYS A 284 -18.61 2.41 -1.36
C LYS A 284 -17.61 3.30 -2.09
N MET A 285 -17.89 3.61 -3.35
CA MET A 285 -17.06 4.47 -4.23
C MET A 285 -17.93 5.42 -5.07
N THR A 286 -19.12 5.77 -4.57
CA THR A 286 -20.14 6.47 -5.37
C THR A 286 -20.00 7.99 -5.37
N THR A 287 -19.23 8.56 -4.45
CA THR A 287 -18.96 10.01 -4.38
C THR A 287 -17.47 10.29 -4.48
N TYR A 288 -17.12 11.54 -4.74
CA TYR A 288 -15.73 11.97 -4.74
C TYR A 288 -15.05 11.64 -3.42
N GLU A 289 -15.68 11.94 -2.28
CA GLU A 289 -15.11 11.70 -0.95
C GLU A 289 -14.86 10.22 -0.70
N ASP A 290 -15.79 9.37 -1.12
CA ASP A 290 -15.65 7.92 -1.03
C ASP A 290 -14.42 7.45 -1.81
N VAL A 291 -14.24 7.91 -3.06
CA VAL A 291 -13.10 7.55 -3.92
C VAL A 291 -11.80 8.16 -3.40
N LYS A 292 -11.82 9.42 -3.00
CA LYS A 292 -10.67 10.20 -2.51
C LYS A 292 -10.08 9.58 -1.26
N MET A 293 -10.89 8.99 -0.38
CA MET A 293 -10.39 8.19 0.73
C MET A 293 -9.46 7.04 0.28
N TYR A 294 -9.79 6.32 -0.80
CA TYR A 294 -8.93 5.26 -1.35
C TYR A 294 -7.70 5.80 -2.08
N VAL A 295 -7.79 7.00 -2.64
CA VAL A 295 -6.63 7.68 -3.21
C VAL A 295 -5.66 8.06 -2.10
N ASP A 296 -6.16 8.69 -1.04
CA ASP A 296 -5.35 9.26 0.05
C ASP A 296 -4.65 8.19 0.89
N ASN A 297 -5.26 7.00 1.01
CA ASN A 297 -4.61 5.86 1.65
C ASN A 297 -3.78 4.99 0.68
N GLY A 298 -3.64 5.41 -0.59
CA GLY A 298 -2.87 4.71 -1.62
C GLY A 298 -3.47 3.40 -2.14
N LEU A 299 -4.65 2.99 -1.64
CA LEU A 299 -5.27 1.72 -2.01
C LEU A 299 -5.76 1.72 -3.45
N LEU A 300 -6.37 2.81 -3.93
CA LEU A 300 -6.86 2.86 -5.32
C LEU A 300 -5.71 2.71 -6.30
N LYS A 301 -4.61 3.46 -6.08
CA LYS A 301 -3.38 3.36 -6.87
C LYS A 301 -2.87 1.93 -6.88
N THR A 302 -2.73 1.29 -5.72
CA THR A 302 -2.27 -0.11 -5.62
C THR A 302 -3.18 -1.09 -6.38
N LEU A 303 -4.49 -0.85 -6.41
CA LEU A 303 -5.46 -1.74 -7.04
C LEU A 303 -5.46 -1.62 -8.57
N VAL A 304 -5.24 -0.41 -9.10
CA VAL A 304 -5.26 -0.10 -10.54
C VAL A 304 -3.87 -0.08 -11.19
N GLU A 305 -2.80 0.07 -10.39
CA GLU A 305 -1.42 -0.01 -10.87
C GLU A 305 -1.17 -1.35 -11.57
N PRO A 306 -0.28 -1.38 -12.59
CA PRO A 306 0.30 -2.62 -13.08
C PRO A 306 0.83 -3.38 -11.89
N GLY A 307 0.10 -4.40 -11.42
CA GLY A 307 0.61 -5.14 -10.31
C GLY A 307 -0.37 -5.85 -9.40
N GLY A 308 -0.48 -7.17 -9.53
CA GLY A 308 -1.19 -7.99 -8.55
C GLY A 308 -0.40 -8.19 -7.26
N PRO A 309 -0.87 -9.06 -6.35
CA PRO A 309 -0.14 -9.37 -5.11
C PRO A 309 1.32 -9.77 -5.35
N MET A 310 1.64 -10.28 -6.55
CA MET A 310 2.99 -10.68 -6.95
C MET A 310 3.83 -9.54 -7.56
N HIS A 311 3.24 -8.39 -7.85
CA HIS A 311 3.97 -7.22 -8.38
C HIS A 311 5.00 -6.68 -7.44
N ARG A 312 4.80 -6.76 -6.12
CA ARG A 312 5.85 -6.37 -5.16
C ARG A 312 7.13 -7.21 -5.31
N PHE A 313 7.03 -8.40 -5.94
CA PHE A 313 8.17 -9.28 -6.19
C PHE A 313 8.68 -9.12 -7.62
N ALA A 314 7.79 -9.14 -8.62
CA ALA A 314 8.17 -8.95 -10.01
C ALA A 314 8.56 -7.49 -10.33
N GLY A 315 8.08 -6.52 -9.55
CA GLY A 315 8.28 -5.09 -9.74
C GLY A 315 8.12 -4.65 -11.20
N PRO A 316 9.13 -3.96 -11.78
CA PRO A 316 9.07 -3.50 -13.17
C PRO A 316 8.96 -4.65 -14.19
N ASP A 317 9.38 -5.87 -13.83
CA ASP A 317 9.34 -7.06 -14.70
C ASP A 317 7.90 -7.58 -14.92
N THR A 318 6.92 -7.07 -14.18
CA THR A 318 5.49 -7.34 -14.42
C THR A 318 5.08 -7.03 -15.86
N ARG A 319 5.63 -5.95 -16.44
CA ARG A 319 5.35 -5.60 -17.84
C ARG A 319 5.94 -6.62 -18.82
N VAL A 320 7.07 -7.22 -18.47
CA VAL A 320 7.73 -8.27 -19.26
C VAL A 320 6.90 -9.55 -19.23
N PHE A 321 6.38 -9.94 -18.06
CA PHE A 321 5.44 -11.07 -17.93
C PHE A 321 4.19 -10.87 -18.78
N LEU A 322 3.55 -9.70 -18.69
CA LEU A 322 2.32 -9.43 -19.44
C LEU A 322 2.57 -9.45 -20.96
N ALA A 323 3.62 -8.79 -21.43
CA ALA A 323 3.98 -8.81 -22.85
C ALA A 323 4.28 -10.23 -23.36
N TRP A 324 4.93 -11.06 -22.54
CA TRP A 324 5.21 -12.46 -22.85
C TRP A 324 3.93 -13.31 -22.91
N ILE A 325 3.01 -13.13 -21.95
CA ILE A 325 1.70 -13.78 -21.93
C ILE A 325 0.88 -13.40 -23.17
N ASP A 326 0.81 -12.11 -23.49
CA ASP A 326 0.08 -11.57 -24.65
C ASP A 326 0.64 -12.09 -25.99
N ALA A 327 1.94 -12.38 -26.04
CA ALA A 327 2.61 -13.02 -27.19
C ALA A 327 2.32 -14.54 -27.31
N GLY A 328 1.43 -15.09 -26.48
CA GLY A 328 1.08 -16.51 -26.45
C GLY A 328 2.02 -17.36 -25.59
N ALA A 329 2.81 -16.71 -24.73
CA ALA A 329 3.81 -17.34 -23.87
C ALA A 329 4.73 -18.29 -24.66
N PRO A 330 5.54 -17.78 -25.61
CA PRO A 330 6.50 -18.61 -26.33
C PRO A 330 7.59 -19.13 -25.37
N ARG A 331 7.99 -20.38 -25.58
CA ARG A 331 9.06 -21.02 -24.80
C ARG A 331 10.43 -20.43 -25.15
#